data_AF-A5FDW8-F1
#
_entry.id   AF-A5FDW8-F1
#
_cell.length_a   1.000
_cell.length_b   1.000
_cell.length_c   1.000
_cell.angle_alpha   90.00
_cell.angle_beta   90.00
_cell.angle_gamma   90.00
#
_symmetry.space_group_name_H-M   'P 1'
#
loop_
_entity.id
_entity.type
_entity.pdbx_description
1 polymer ?
#
loop_
_entity_poly.entity_id
_entity_poly.type
_entity_poly.pdbx_seq_one_letter_code
_entity_poly.pdbx_strand_id
1 'polypeptide(L)'
;MYLKAVVSTEKLSTGKHSIKSVFKYDGGGLGKGGTITHNIDDKKTGEERIESTPPYVYSLDGMDCGMDEFSTVSDAYQKGEANHFNGVIDKVEINHLD
;
A
#
# COMPACT_ATOMS: atom_id res chain seq x y z
N MET A 1 14.24 8.44 5.91
CA MET A 1 13.25 7.73 5.08
C MET A 1 12.12 8.71 4.84
N TYR A 2 11.88 9.15 3.61
CA TYR A 2 10.75 10.05 3.33
C TYR A 2 9.53 9.18 3.07
N LEU A 3 8.46 9.35 3.86
CA LEU A 3 7.18 8.72 3.57
C LEU A 3 6.68 9.27 2.23
N LYS A 4 6.42 8.36 1.29
CA LYS A 4 5.69 8.63 0.06
C LYS A 4 4.36 7.92 0.16
N ALA A 5 3.28 8.69 0.23
CA ALA A 5 1.93 8.17 0.33
C ALA A 5 1.19 8.46 -0.98
N VAL A 6 0.45 7.48 -1.49
CA VAL A 6 -0.55 7.71 -2.53
C VAL A 6 -1.85 8.02 -1.83
N VAL A 7 -2.32 9.26 -1.96
CA VAL A 7 -3.56 9.71 -1.32
C VAL A 7 -4.68 9.67 -2.35
N SER A 8 -5.79 9.00 -2.01
CA SER A 8 -7.01 9.03 -2.81
C SER A 8 -7.56 10.45 -2.87
N THR A 9 -7.95 10.92 -4.06
CA THR A 9 -8.70 12.18 -4.23
C THR A 9 -10.18 12.05 -3.84
N GLU A 10 -10.64 10.82 -3.58
CA GLU A 10 -12.03 10.49 -3.27
C GLU A 10 -12.15 9.88 -1.88
N LYS A 11 -13.24 10.23 -1.18
CA LYS A 11 -13.60 9.60 0.09
C LYS A 11 -14.25 8.25 -0.20
N LEU A 12 -13.89 7.24 0.60
CA LEU A 12 -14.54 5.94 0.55
C LEU A 12 -15.96 6.04 1.12
N SER A 13 -16.95 5.52 0.40
CA SER A 13 -18.32 5.40 0.91
C SER A 13 -18.45 4.22 1.88
N THR A 14 -19.57 4.15 2.58
CA THR A 14 -19.89 2.97 3.38
C THR A 14 -20.23 1.79 2.47
N GLY A 15 -19.78 0.59 2.84
CA GLY A 15 -20.11 -0.64 2.14
C GLY A 15 -18.89 -1.44 1.70
N LYS A 16 -19.12 -2.37 0.78
CA LYS A 16 -18.10 -3.25 0.24
C LYS A 16 -17.40 -2.56 -0.94
N HIS A 17 -16.08 -2.53 -0.89
CA HIS A 17 -15.23 -1.94 -1.91
C HIS A 17 -14.05 -2.86 -2.25
N SER A 18 -13.57 -2.76 -3.47
CA SER A 18 -12.28 -3.32 -3.88
C SER A 18 -11.23 -2.23 -3.88
N ILE A 19 -10.12 -2.43 -3.17
CA ILE A 19 -8.99 -1.51 -3.12
C ILE A 19 -7.79 -2.17 -3.80
N LYS A 20 -7.23 -1.52 -4.81
CA LYS A 20 -6.12 -2.07 -5.60
C LYS A 20 -5.01 -1.06 -5.79
N SER A 21 -3.81 -1.40 -5.32
CA SER A 21 -2.59 -0.68 -5.64
C SER A 21 -1.78 -1.46 -6.68
N VAL A 22 -1.35 -0.79 -7.74
CA VAL A 22 -0.51 -1.35 -8.80
C VAL A 22 0.82 -0.62 -8.82
N PHE A 23 1.91 -1.33 -8.62
CA PHE A 23 3.25 -0.77 -8.76
C PHE A 23 3.86 -1.20 -10.09
N LYS A 24 3.95 -0.26 -11.04
CA LYS A 24 4.63 -0.46 -12.31
C LYS A 24 6.11 -0.14 -12.14
N TYR A 25 6.91 -1.17 -11.89
CA TYR A 25 8.36 -1.07 -11.76
C TYR A 25 9.00 -0.63 -13.09
N ASP A 26 10.02 0.23 -13.02
CA ASP A 26 10.68 0.75 -14.23
C ASP A 26 11.48 -0.32 -14.99
N GLY A 27 11.88 -1.41 -14.32
CA GLY A 27 12.75 -2.43 -14.88
C GLY A 27 14.21 -1.96 -15.02
N GLY A 28 15.04 -2.76 -15.69
CA GLY A 28 16.42 -2.36 -16.01
C GLY A 28 17.43 -2.49 -14.84
N GLY A 29 17.17 -3.39 -13.89
CA GLY A 29 18.09 -3.70 -12.79
C GLY A 29 17.41 -3.63 -11.42
N LEU A 30 18.20 -3.74 -10.34
CA LEU A 30 17.72 -3.71 -8.97
C LEU A 30 17.56 -2.26 -8.45
N GLY A 31 16.64 -2.07 -7.50
CA GLY A 31 16.47 -0.82 -6.75
C GLY A 31 15.90 0.35 -7.57
N LYS A 32 15.33 0.08 -8.75
CA LYS A 32 14.71 1.12 -9.57
C LYS A 32 13.39 1.58 -8.97
N GLY A 33 12.93 2.71 -9.46
CA GLY A 33 11.65 3.26 -9.08
C GLY A 33 10.49 2.55 -9.77
N GLY A 34 9.35 3.17 -9.66
CA GLY A 34 8.16 2.82 -10.40
C GLY A 34 7.06 3.83 -10.16
N THR A 35 5.99 3.70 -10.94
CA THR A 35 4.76 4.45 -10.68
C THR A 35 3.81 3.56 -9.90
N ILE A 36 3.32 4.05 -8.76
CA ILE A 36 2.26 3.39 -8.00
C ILE A 36 0.93 4.06 -8.32
N THR A 37 -0.05 3.28 -8.73
CA THR A 37 -1.42 3.73 -8.99
C THR A 37 -2.37 3.08 -7.99
N HIS A 38 -3.20 3.88 -7.33
CA HIS A 38 -4.21 3.42 -6.39
C HIS A 38 -5.60 3.51 -7.01
N ASN A 39 -6.42 2.47 -6.79
CA ASN A 39 -7.75 2.36 -7.35
C ASN A 39 -8.76 1.93 -6.28
N ILE A 40 -9.96 2.48 -6.37
CA ILE A 40 -11.15 2.05 -5.62
C ILE A 40 -12.18 1.62 -6.66
N ASP A 41 -12.68 0.39 -6.56
CA ASP A 41 -13.66 -0.19 -7.50
C ASP A 41 -13.26 0.00 -8.97
N ASP A 42 -12.00 -0.37 -9.28
CA ASP A 42 -11.36 -0.27 -10.61
C ASP A 42 -11.23 1.15 -11.19
N LYS A 43 -11.56 2.18 -10.41
CA LYS A 43 -11.34 3.58 -10.76
C LYS A 43 -10.05 4.09 -10.13
N LYS A 44 -9.15 4.68 -10.93
CA LYS A 44 -7.95 5.36 -10.45
C LYS A 44 -8.33 6.54 -9.55
N THR A 45 -7.85 6.50 -8.31
CA THR A 45 -8.11 7.54 -7.29
C THR A 45 -6.83 8.21 -6.78
N GLY A 46 -5.65 7.66 -7.07
CA GLY A 46 -4.38 8.30 -6.74
C GLY A 46 -3.22 7.73 -7.56
N GLU A 47 -2.13 8.49 -7.67
CA GLU A 47 -0.89 8.03 -8.29
C GLU A 47 0.30 8.79 -7.77
N GLU A 48 1.41 8.10 -7.58
CA GLU A 48 2.69 8.72 -7.20
C GLU A 48 3.87 8.07 -7.91
N ARG A 49 4.94 8.85 -8.01
CA ARG A 49 6.24 8.39 -8.45
C ARG A 49 7.09 7.98 -7.24
N ILE A 50 7.58 6.75 -7.26
CA ILE A 50 8.62 6.26 -6.35
C ILE A 50 9.93 6.25 -7.12
N GLU A 51 10.91 7.03 -6.67
CA GLU A 51 12.16 7.20 -7.43
C GLU A 51 13.08 5.99 -7.36
N SER A 52 13.04 5.24 -6.26
CA SER A 52 13.86 4.06 -6.06
C SER A 52 13.23 3.14 -5.03
N THR A 53 13.62 1.87 -5.09
CA THR A 53 13.24 0.83 -4.13
C THR A 53 14.49 0.29 -3.44
N PRO A 54 14.38 -0.25 -2.21
CA PRO A 54 15.49 -0.98 -1.60
C PRO A 54 15.86 -2.20 -2.46
N PRO A 55 17.12 -2.32 -2.92
CA PRO A 55 17.52 -3.37 -3.87
C PRO A 55 17.66 -4.77 -3.25
N TYR A 56 17.61 -4.89 -1.93
CA TYR A 56 17.84 -6.13 -1.19
C TYR A 56 16.77 -6.30 -0.09
N VAL A 57 17.15 -6.29 1.18
CA VAL A 57 16.23 -6.45 2.31
C VAL A 57 15.42 -5.17 2.48
N TYR A 58 14.10 -5.29 2.30
CA TYR A 58 13.14 -4.20 2.51
C TYR A 58 12.74 -4.07 3.98
N SER A 59 12.37 -5.20 4.61
CA SER A 59 11.99 -5.26 6.02
C SER A 59 12.36 -6.62 6.62
N LEU A 60 12.57 -6.64 7.94
CA LEU A 60 12.57 -7.85 8.76
C LEU A 60 11.23 -8.07 9.47
N ASP A 61 10.34 -7.07 9.38
CA ASP A 61 8.95 -7.19 9.81
C ASP A 61 8.19 -8.04 8.77
N GLY A 62 7.17 -8.76 9.24
CA GLY A 62 6.34 -9.61 8.41
C GLY A 62 5.43 -8.85 7.45
N MET A 63 4.42 -9.55 6.92
CA MET A 63 3.30 -8.91 6.24
C MET A 63 2.05 -9.09 7.08
N ASP A 64 1.50 -7.97 7.55
CA ASP A 64 0.33 -7.98 8.41
C ASP A 64 -0.95 -7.68 7.59
N CYS A 65 -2.08 -8.20 8.05
CA CYS A 65 -3.38 -7.94 7.45
C CYS A 65 -4.39 -7.51 8.51
N GLY A 66 -4.92 -6.29 8.38
CA GLY A 66 -5.92 -5.75 9.29
C GLY A 66 -5.38 -5.19 10.61
N MET A 67 -4.06 -5.14 10.79
CA MET A 67 -3.35 -4.52 11.90
C MET A 67 -1.90 -4.30 11.47
N ASP A 68 -1.18 -3.39 12.12
CA ASP A 68 0.27 -3.25 12.01
C ASP A 68 0.87 -3.62 13.37
N GLU A 69 1.54 -4.77 13.45
CA GLU A 69 2.00 -5.38 14.72
C GLU A 69 3.30 -4.75 15.25
N PHE A 70 4.04 -4.03 14.39
CA PHE A 70 5.37 -3.52 14.70
C PHE A 70 5.41 -1.98 14.66
N SER A 71 6.34 -1.41 13.90
CA SER A 71 6.48 0.02 13.76
C SER A 71 5.53 0.57 12.71
N THR A 72 4.59 1.39 13.14
CA THR A 72 3.67 2.16 12.29
C THR A 72 4.40 2.83 11.12
N VAL A 73 3.94 2.54 9.90
CA VAL A 73 4.44 3.11 8.64
C VAL A 73 4.08 4.60 8.49
N SER A 74 3.05 5.08 9.20
CA SER A 74 2.59 6.46 9.18
C SER A 74 2.03 6.91 10.53
N ASP A 75 2.14 8.20 10.84
CA ASP A 75 1.50 8.83 12.00
C ASP A 75 -0.03 8.99 11.83
N ALA A 76 -0.60 8.54 10.71
CA ALA A 76 -2.03 8.60 10.43
C ALA A 76 -2.87 7.60 11.26
N TYR A 77 -2.22 6.63 11.92
CA TYR A 77 -2.87 5.64 12.78
C TYR A 77 -2.03 5.35 14.03
N GLN A 78 -2.70 4.82 15.07
CA GLN A 78 -2.07 4.56 16.37
C GLN A 78 -1.24 3.26 16.34
N LYS A 79 -0.45 3.00 17.39
CA LYS A 79 0.29 1.73 17.56
C LYS A 79 -0.54 0.71 18.34
N GLY A 80 -0.25 -0.58 18.12
CA GLY A 80 -0.87 -1.69 18.83
C GLY A 80 -2.38 -1.81 18.58
N GLU A 81 -3.13 -2.31 19.57
CA GLU A 81 -4.56 -2.63 19.47
C GLU A 81 -5.44 -1.55 18.80
N ALA A 82 -5.08 -0.29 18.94
CA ALA A 82 -5.85 0.82 18.37
C ALA A 82 -5.76 0.94 16.83
N ASN A 83 -4.89 0.18 16.16
CA ASN A 83 -4.83 0.11 14.70
C ASN A 83 -5.50 -1.12 14.09
N HIS A 84 -6.19 -1.95 14.90
CA HIS A 84 -7.03 -3.01 14.38
C HIS A 84 -8.07 -2.44 13.41
N PHE A 85 -8.09 -2.96 12.19
CA PHE A 85 -9.14 -2.70 11.23
C PHE A 85 -10.47 -3.21 11.78
N ASN A 86 -11.47 -2.34 11.82
CA ASN A 86 -12.76 -2.60 12.44
C ASN A 86 -13.85 -3.04 11.45
N GLY A 87 -13.46 -3.36 10.21
CA GLY A 87 -14.35 -3.91 9.19
C GLY A 87 -14.10 -5.40 8.94
N VAL A 88 -14.49 -5.86 7.74
CA VAL A 88 -14.25 -7.23 7.28
C VAL A 88 -13.36 -7.18 6.04
N ILE A 89 -12.31 -7.98 6.03
CA ILE A 89 -11.45 -8.20 4.87
C ILE A 89 -11.85 -9.55 4.26
N ASP A 90 -12.60 -9.51 3.16
CA ASP A 90 -13.06 -10.73 2.49
C ASP A 90 -11.93 -11.51 1.80
N LYS A 91 -10.96 -10.79 1.24
CA LYS A 91 -9.87 -11.37 0.44
C LYS A 91 -8.68 -10.40 0.35
N VAL A 92 -7.47 -10.96 0.41
CA VAL A 92 -6.23 -10.28 0.03
C VAL A 92 -5.58 -11.06 -1.10
N GLU A 93 -5.17 -10.36 -2.15
CA GLU A 93 -4.47 -10.93 -3.30
C GLU A 93 -3.22 -10.12 -3.59
N ILE A 94 -2.11 -10.85 -3.81
CA ILE A 94 -0.84 -10.27 -4.25
C ILE A 94 -0.46 -11.03 -5.50
N ASN A 95 -0.37 -10.30 -6.62
CA ASN A 95 -0.07 -10.87 -7.92
C ASN A 95 1.13 -10.15 -8.52
N HIS A 96 2.04 -10.91 -9.11
CA HIS A 96 2.94 -10.36 -10.11
C HIS A 96 2.13 -10.13 -11.39
N LEU A 97 2.25 -8.95 -11.97
CA LEU A 97 1.62 -8.63 -13.25
C LEU A 97 2.69 -8.78 -14.33
N ASP A 98 2.35 -9.49 -15.41
CA ASP A 98 3.24 -9.69 -16.55
C ASP A 98 3.45 -8.41 -17.37
#